data_AF-A0A5E6PVL4-F1
#
_entry.id   AF-A0A5E6PVL4-F1
#
_cell.length_a   1.000
_cell.length_b   1.000
_cell.length_c   1.000
_cell.angle_alpha   90.00
_cell.angle_beta   90.00
_cell.angle_gamma   90.00
#
_symmetry.space_group_name_H-M   'P 1'
#
loop_
_entity.id
_entity.type
_entity.pdbx_description
1 polymer ?
#
loop_
_entity_poly.entity_id
_entity_poly.type
_entity_poly.pdbx_seq_one_letter_code
_entity_poly.pdbx_strand_id
1 'polypeptide(L)'
;MQMRTVGIMLIACSLAGGAAAVQARELREGDKYMCSWGAGTAARAQELKLSGVSLYAARQKIQTMKFNKSWMRMMAMGITEQTYDSRSRLKPEAIRQGFYQDCVRYKVARK
;
A
#
# COMPACT_ATOMS: atom_id res chain seq x y z
N MET A 1 -53.17 44.03 29.48
CA MET A 1 -53.83 43.25 28.42
C MET A 1 -53.32 43.77 27.09
N GLN A 2 -52.34 43.09 26.47
CA GLN A 2 -52.18 43.08 25.02
C GLN A 2 -51.22 41.95 24.63
N MET A 3 -51.69 41.19 23.65
CA MET A 3 -51.16 39.92 23.17
C MET A 3 -50.16 40.13 22.03
N ARG A 4 -49.16 39.24 22.01
CA ARG A 4 -48.59 38.55 20.83
C ARG A 4 -47.98 39.43 19.74
N THR A 5 -46.68 39.23 19.53
CA THR A 5 -46.14 39.20 18.18
C THR A 5 -45.14 38.06 18.06
N VAL A 6 -45.44 37.20 17.09
CA VAL A 6 -44.76 35.96 16.74
C VAL A 6 -43.40 36.30 16.13
N GLY A 7 -42.37 35.58 16.56
CA GLY A 7 -41.03 35.67 15.97
C GLY A 7 -40.31 34.34 16.11
N ILE A 8 -40.80 33.31 15.41
CA ILE A 8 -40.10 32.02 15.30
C ILE A 8 -38.88 32.26 14.41
N MET A 9 -37.70 32.48 15.00
CA MET A 9 -36.43 32.36 14.29
C MET A 9 -35.96 30.91 14.38
N LEU A 10 -36.22 30.12 13.34
CA LEU A 10 -35.56 28.84 13.13
C LEU A 10 -34.12 29.10 12.67
N ILE A 11 -33.18 29.06 13.62
CA ILE A 11 -31.75 29.00 13.29
C ILE A 11 -31.45 27.56 12.86
N ALA A 12 -31.53 27.30 11.56
CA ALA A 12 -30.98 26.08 10.99
C ALA A 12 -29.45 26.20 11.00
N CYS A 13 -28.81 25.67 12.06
CA CYS A 13 -27.37 25.40 12.05
C CYS A 13 -27.12 24.29 11.03
N SER A 14 -26.82 24.68 9.78
CA SER A 14 -26.27 23.79 8.78
C SER A 14 -24.93 23.27 9.30
N LEU A 15 -24.86 21.98 9.62
CA LEU A 15 -23.58 21.28 9.67
C LEU A 15 -22.99 21.37 8.26
N ALA A 16 -22.13 22.36 8.03
CA ALA A 16 -21.15 22.30 6.97
C ALA A 16 -20.17 21.18 7.36
N GLY A 17 -20.57 19.94 7.09
CA GLY A 17 -19.67 18.83 7.01
C GLY A 17 -18.68 19.17 5.93
N GLY A 18 -17.53 19.71 6.32
CA GLY A 18 -16.34 19.70 5.50
C GLY A 18 -15.99 18.24 5.26
N ALA A 19 -16.62 17.63 4.27
CA ALA A 19 -16.03 16.51 3.59
C ALA A 19 -14.73 17.08 3.04
N ALA A 20 -13.64 16.91 3.80
CA ALA A 20 -12.32 17.01 3.26
C ALA A 20 -12.34 16.05 2.08
N ALA A 21 -12.53 16.60 0.89
CA ALA A 21 -12.25 15.90 -0.33
C ALA A 21 -10.78 15.51 -0.15
N VAL A 22 -10.56 14.26 0.25
CA VAL A 22 -9.31 13.58 0.02
C VAL A 22 -9.24 13.59 -1.50
N GLN A 23 -8.72 14.69 -2.07
CA GLN A 23 -8.24 14.70 -3.42
C GLN A 23 -7.28 13.54 -3.42
N ALA A 24 -7.67 12.45 -4.07
CA ALA A 24 -6.82 11.31 -4.29
C ALA A 24 -5.63 11.86 -5.06
N ARG A 25 -4.59 12.27 -4.34
CA ARG A 25 -3.37 12.84 -4.90
C ARG A 25 -2.82 11.75 -5.81
N GLU A 26 -3.02 11.93 -7.11
CA GLU A 26 -2.77 10.84 -8.04
C GLU A 26 -1.30 10.45 -7.96
N LEU A 27 -1.07 9.15 -7.78
CA LEU A 27 0.27 8.63 -7.61
C LEU A 27 1.02 8.78 -8.95
N ARG A 28 2.27 9.25 -8.92
CA ARG A 28 3.09 9.37 -10.13
C ARG A 28 3.28 7.98 -10.72
N GLU A 29 3.33 7.87 -12.04
CA GLU A 29 3.50 6.56 -12.72
C GLU A 29 4.74 5.79 -12.23
N GLY A 30 5.83 6.49 -11.91
CA GLY A 30 7.02 5.86 -11.33
C GLY A 30 6.79 5.24 -9.94
N ASP A 31 5.94 5.86 -9.11
CA ASP A 31 5.55 5.32 -7.80
C ASP A 31 4.61 4.12 -7.96
N LYS A 32 3.63 4.20 -8.89
CA LYS A 32 2.74 3.08 -9.23
C LYS A 32 3.56 1.87 -9.71
N TYR A 33 4.54 2.12 -10.57
CA TYR A 33 5.48 1.10 -11.05
C TYR A 33 6.27 0.47 -9.90
N MET A 34 6.86 1.27 -9.01
CA MET A 34 7.60 0.74 -7.85
C MET A 34 6.72 -0.14 -6.96
N CYS A 35 5.49 0.29 -6.67
CA CYS A 35 4.56 -0.51 -5.85
C CYS A 35 4.13 -1.80 -6.56
N SER A 36 3.81 -1.75 -7.85
CA SER A 36 3.43 -2.94 -8.63
C SER A 36 4.59 -3.94 -8.76
N TRP A 37 5.79 -3.44 -9.00
CA TRP A 37 7.01 -4.26 -9.09
C TRP A 37 7.32 -4.93 -7.75
N GLY A 38 7.32 -4.17 -6.65
CA GLY A 38 7.56 -4.70 -5.30
C GLY A 38 6.52 -5.74 -4.89
N ALA A 39 5.25 -5.53 -5.24
CA ALA A 39 4.17 -6.49 -5.01
C ALA A 39 4.41 -7.82 -5.76
N GLY A 40 4.88 -7.75 -7.00
CA GLY A 40 5.29 -8.94 -7.75
C GLY A 40 6.46 -9.68 -7.10
N THR A 41 7.45 -8.94 -6.59
CA THR A 41 8.59 -9.53 -5.87
C THR A 41 8.16 -10.20 -4.56
N ALA A 42 7.29 -9.57 -3.77
CA ALA A 42 6.77 -10.13 -2.53
C ALA A 42 5.97 -11.42 -2.79
N ALA A 43 5.12 -11.41 -3.82
CA ALA A 43 4.36 -12.60 -4.22
C ALA A 43 5.29 -13.75 -4.65
N ARG A 44 6.32 -13.45 -5.45
CA ARG A 44 7.30 -14.47 -5.86
C ARG A 44 8.10 -15.00 -4.68
N ALA A 45 8.49 -14.14 -3.73
CA ALA A 45 9.15 -14.58 -2.51
C ALA A 45 8.24 -15.50 -1.68
N GLN A 46 6.94 -15.18 -1.57
CA GLN A 46 5.96 -16.01 -0.87
C GLN A 46 5.76 -17.36 -1.56
N GLU A 47 5.70 -17.38 -2.89
CA GLU A 47 5.59 -18.61 -3.67
C GLU A 47 6.79 -19.54 -3.41
N LEU A 48 8.01 -18.99 -3.46
CA LEU A 48 9.24 -19.75 -3.16
C LEU A 48 9.25 -20.28 -1.72
N LYS A 49 8.83 -19.44 -0.77
CA LYS A 49 8.74 -19.85 0.64
C LYS A 49 7.75 -21.00 0.83
N LEU A 50 6.57 -20.92 0.22
CA LEU A 50 5.54 -21.96 0.30
C LEU A 50 5.95 -23.26 -0.40
N SER A 51 6.81 -23.18 -1.43
CA SER A 51 7.41 -24.35 -2.07
C SER A 51 8.61 -24.94 -1.32
N GLY A 52 8.94 -24.41 -0.14
CA GLY A 52 10.02 -24.94 0.71
C GLY A 52 11.43 -24.50 0.29
N VAL A 53 11.56 -23.54 -0.63
CA VAL A 53 12.87 -22.95 -0.94
C VAL A 53 13.38 -22.18 0.28
N SER A 54 14.65 -22.33 0.62
CA SER A 54 15.24 -21.63 1.75
C SER A 54 15.49 -20.15 1.43
N LEU A 55 15.49 -19.30 2.46
CA LEU A 55 15.84 -17.88 2.32
C LEU A 55 17.24 -17.72 1.71
N TYR A 56 18.18 -18.60 2.07
CA TYR A 56 19.53 -18.60 1.50
C TYR A 56 19.51 -18.80 -0.03
N ALA A 57 18.80 -19.83 -0.51
CA ALA A 57 18.68 -20.10 -1.94
C ALA A 57 17.97 -18.94 -2.68
N ALA A 58 16.94 -18.34 -2.07
CA ALA A 58 16.27 -17.17 -2.62
C ALA A 58 17.21 -15.96 -2.73
N ARG A 59 18.01 -15.68 -1.71
CA ARG A 59 19.04 -14.62 -1.72
C ARG A 59 20.06 -14.83 -2.83
N GLN A 60 20.59 -16.06 -2.95
CA GLN A 60 21.58 -16.38 -3.97
C GLN A 60 21.03 -16.14 -5.38
N LYS A 61 19.77 -16.53 -5.63
CA LYS A 61 19.10 -16.26 -6.91
C LYS A 61 18.97 -14.77 -7.19
N ILE A 62 18.63 -13.96 -6.19
CA ILE A 62 18.55 -12.50 -6.36
C ILE A 62 19.91 -11.90 -6.67
N GLN A 63 21.00 -12.40 -6.09
CA GLN A 63 22.36 -11.90 -6.36
C GLN A 63 22.81 -12.15 -7.81
N THR A 64 22.41 -13.26 -8.42
CA THR A 64 22.81 -13.61 -9.80
C THR A 64 21.86 -13.07 -10.87
N MET A 65 20.66 -12.64 -10.48
CA MET A 65 19.70 -12.03 -11.41
C MET A 65 20.19 -10.69 -11.97
N LYS A 66 19.82 -10.42 -13.23
CA LYS A 66 19.99 -9.12 -13.87
C LYS A 66 18.79 -8.23 -13.55
N PHE A 67 19.04 -6.96 -13.26
CA PHE A 67 18.02 -5.98 -12.95
C PHE A 67 18.14 -4.76 -13.87
N ASN A 68 16.99 -4.20 -14.26
CA ASN A 68 16.95 -3.06 -15.17
C ASN A 68 17.27 -1.73 -14.50
N LYS A 69 17.12 -1.65 -13.16
CA LYS A 69 17.42 -0.46 -12.38
C LYS A 69 18.31 -0.84 -11.19
N SER A 70 19.26 0.04 -10.85
CA SER A 70 20.26 -0.19 -9.80
C SER A 70 19.64 -0.49 -8.42
N TRP A 71 18.53 0.16 -8.09
CA TRP A 71 17.83 0.01 -6.80
C TRP A 71 17.10 -1.33 -6.64
N MET A 72 16.77 -2.02 -7.74
CA MET A 72 15.90 -3.21 -7.70
C MET A 72 16.53 -4.37 -6.93
N ARG A 73 17.84 -4.58 -7.04
CA ARG A 73 18.50 -5.70 -6.36
C ARG A 73 18.35 -5.59 -4.84
N MET A 74 18.66 -4.42 -4.28
CA MET A 74 18.54 -4.15 -2.84
C MET A 74 17.09 -4.28 -2.39
N MET A 75 16.14 -3.71 -3.15
CA MET A 75 14.72 -3.83 -2.83
C MET A 75 14.22 -5.27 -2.87
N ALA A 76 14.64 -6.06 -3.87
CA ALA A 76 14.26 -7.46 -3.96
C ALA A 76 14.79 -8.27 -2.77
N MET A 77 16.02 -8.02 -2.33
CA MET A 77 16.59 -8.62 -1.13
C MET A 77 15.73 -8.28 0.10
N GLY A 78 15.48 -7.00 0.37
CA GLY A 78 14.71 -6.58 1.54
C GLY A 78 13.27 -7.11 1.56
N ILE A 79 12.57 -7.04 0.43
CA ILE A 79 11.20 -7.59 0.29
C ILE A 79 11.20 -9.10 0.54
N THR A 80 12.19 -9.82 0.00
CA THR A 80 12.30 -11.28 0.18
C THR A 80 12.56 -11.64 1.64
N GLU A 81 13.47 -10.93 2.30
CA GLU A 81 13.74 -11.14 3.73
C GLU A 81 12.50 -10.92 4.58
N GLN A 82 11.78 -9.81 4.39
CA GLN A 82 10.53 -9.53 5.12
C GLN A 82 9.44 -10.59 4.86
N THR A 83 9.33 -11.05 3.61
CA THR A 83 8.35 -12.09 3.25
C THR A 83 8.67 -13.42 3.92
N TYR A 84 9.95 -13.78 4.01
CA TYR A 84 10.38 -15.01 4.69
C TYR A 84 10.24 -14.93 6.21
N ASP A 85 10.54 -13.78 6.82
CA ASP A 85 10.44 -13.55 8.26
C ASP A 85 8.98 -13.55 8.77
N SER A 86 8.03 -13.09 7.93
CA SER A 86 6.60 -13.16 8.25
C SER A 86 6.14 -14.60 8.56
N ARG A 87 5.22 -14.80 9.51
CA ARG A 87 4.60 -16.13 9.72
C ARG A 87 3.48 -16.45 8.73
N SER A 88 3.15 -15.51 7.85
CA SER A 88 2.04 -15.64 6.90
C SER A 88 2.24 -16.81 5.93
N ARG A 89 1.17 -17.59 5.75
CA ARG A 89 1.04 -18.63 4.71
C ARG A 89 -0.03 -18.28 3.69
N LEU A 90 -0.36 -17.00 3.57
CA LEU A 90 -1.30 -16.51 2.55
C LEU A 90 -0.81 -16.86 1.15
N LYS A 91 -1.75 -17.03 0.22
CA LYS A 91 -1.45 -17.26 -1.18
C LYS A 91 -0.66 -16.07 -1.78
N PRO A 92 0.24 -16.31 -2.74
CA PRO A 92 1.03 -15.25 -3.39
C PRO A 92 0.20 -14.08 -3.92
N GLU A 93 -1.00 -14.33 -4.45
CA GLU A 93 -1.90 -13.32 -4.99
C GLU A 93 -2.41 -12.36 -3.90
N ALA A 94 -2.71 -12.89 -2.71
CA ALA A 94 -3.13 -12.08 -1.57
C ALA A 94 -1.98 -11.21 -1.06
N ILE A 95 -0.75 -11.75 -1.03
CA ILE A 95 0.45 -10.96 -0.71
C ILE A 95 0.69 -9.86 -1.75
N ARG A 96 0.52 -10.18 -3.04
CA ARG A 96 0.63 -9.20 -4.13
C ARG A 96 -0.32 -8.02 -3.91
N GLN A 97 -1.59 -8.31 -3.66
CA GLN A 97 -2.61 -7.28 -3.49
C GLN A 97 -2.35 -6.43 -2.24
N GLY A 98 -2.10 -7.07 -1.09
CA GLY A 98 -1.84 -6.38 0.18
C GLY A 98 -0.61 -5.47 0.08
N PHE A 99 0.51 -6.00 -0.42
CA PHE A 99 1.73 -5.22 -0.60
C PHE A 99 1.51 -4.00 -1.50
N TYR A 100 0.80 -4.17 -2.62
CA TYR A 100 0.51 -3.06 -3.53
C TYR A 100 -0.29 -1.96 -2.82
N GLN A 101 -1.36 -2.34 -2.12
CA GLN A 101 -2.22 -1.40 -1.41
C GLN A 101 -1.45 -0.66 -0.30
N ASP A 102 -0.65 -1.37 0.48
CA ASP A 102 0.16 -0.78 1.55
C ASP A 102 1.20 0.20 0.99
N CYS A 103 1.87 -0.17 -0.10
CA CYS A 103 2.83 0.71 -0.76
C CYS A 103 2.16 1.98 -1.30
N VAL A 104 1.03 1.86 -1.98
CA VAL A 104 0.27 3.03 -2.49
C VAL A 104 -0.16 3.92 -1.33
N ARG A 105 -0.75 3.34 -0.26
CA ARG A 105 -1.17 4.08 0.93
C ARG A 105 -0.02 4.84 1.56
N TYR A 106 1.13 4.19 1.73
CA TYR A 106 2.33 4.81 2.27
C TYR A 106 2.83 5.97 1.40
N LYS A 107 2.83 5.80 0.08
CA LYS A 107 3.30 6.82 -0.87
C LYS A 107 2.36 8.04 -0.92
N VAL A 108 1.05 7.83 -0.82
CA VAL A 108 0.07 8.92 -0.73
C VAL A 108 0.23 9.69 0.58
N ALA A 109 0.42 8.99 1.71
CA ALA A 109 0.55 9.62 3.02
C ALA A 109 1.82 10.48 3.21
N ARG A 110 2.87 10.23 2.41
CA ARG A 110 4.15 10.96 2.48
C ARG A 110 4.31 12.07 1.44
N LYS A 111 3.28 12.33 0.62
CA LYS A 111 3.22 13.48 -0.27
C LYS A 111 2.36 14.57 0.34
#